data_AF-A0A524CYQ1-F1
#
_entry.id   AF-A0A524CYQ1-F1
#
_cell.length_a   1.000
_cell.length_b   1.000
_cell.length_c   1.000
_cell.angle_alpha   90.00
_cell.angle_beta   90.00
_cell.angle_gamma   90.00
#
_symmetry.space_group_name_H-M   'P 1'
#
loop_
_entity.id
_entity.type
_entity.pdbx_description
1 polymer ?
#
loop_
_entity_poly.entity_id
_entity_poly.type
_entity_poly.pdbx_seq_one_letter_code
_entity_poly.pdbx_strand_id
1 'polypeptide(L)'
;MYNSSADTKIQEIILNEFSEPKHTEKNIEGEEDCVLHEIEWTTVDGIFTLKFYFTETFTEIGGETLTPTEVKFDIEINDFNYLNAASKLALMLVLESENDYEEDDDTEDEEEGYSEDEEGASINSDNGSGFFTWKKTAEIDGETTDVLASELLPWEEEDDEQKMYLNYERGAEIVHDPKIGISGAILRPDTLSPLLIGLIVAGIIGVFAAIGVIIWKKRDIR
;
A
#
# COMPACT_ATOMS: atom_id res chain seq x y z
N MET A 1 16.67 2.04 5.36
CA MET A 1 16.29 2.49 4.02
C MET A 1 17.30 1.98 3.00
N TYR A 2 16.79 1.31 1.97
CA TYR A 2 17.52 0.90 0.77
C TYR A 2 17.94 2.13 -0.02
N ASN A 3 19.20 2.17 -0.44
CA ASN A 3 19.70 3.17 -1.36
C ASN A 3 20.47 2.44 -2.47
N SER A 4 19.91 2.44 -3.69
CA SER A 4 20.48 1.73 -4.85
C SER A 4 21.92 2.12 -5.18
N SER A 5 22.37 3.32 -4.79
CA SER A 5 23.74 3.81 -5.02
C SER A 5 24.74 3.38 -3.93
N ALA A 6 24.25 3.04 -2.73
CA ALA A 6 25.08 2.73 -1.57
C ALA A 6 25.01 1.25 -1.15
N ASP A 7 23.89 0.60 -1.42
CA ASP A 7 23.58 -0.75 -1.00
C ASP A 7 23.82 -1.77 -2.10
N THR A 8 24.07 -3.02 -1.70
CA THR A 8 24.25 -4.13 -2.65
C THR A 8 22.96 -4.93 -2.74
N LYS A 9 22.31 -4.90 -3.91
CA LYS A 9 21.19 -5.79 -4.24
C LYS A 9 21.66 -7.25 -4.22
N ILE A 10 21.03 -8.08 -3.38
CA ILE A 10 21.34 -9.51 -3.24
C ILE A 10 20.39 -10.34 -4.09
N GLN A 11 19.12 -9.96 -4.13
CA GLN A 11 18.06 -10.65 -4.84
C GLN A 11 16.98 -9.63 -5.22
N GLU A 12 16.28 -9.94 -6.29
CA GLU A 12 15.10 -9.22 -6.77
C GLU A 12 14.08 -10.27 -7.18
N ILE A 13 12.86 -10.13 -6.69
CA ILE A 13 11.72 -10.96 -7.08
C ILE A 13 10.69 -10.04 -7.71
N ILE A 14 10.36 -10.32 -8.97
CA ILE A 14 9.26 -9.65 -9.67
C ILE A 14 7.99 -10.43 -9.33
N LEU A 15 6.98 -9.75 -8.79
CA LEU A 15 5.71 -10.36 -8.43
C LEU A 15 4.81 -10.35 -9.67
N ASN A 16 4.79 -11.45 -10.42
CA ASN A 16 4.05 -11.54 -11.70
C ASN A 16 3.20 -12.82 -11.85
N GLU A 17 3.26 -13.74 -10.90
CA GLU A 17 2.47 -14.97 -10.90
C GLU A 17 1.57 -15.02 -9.67
N PHE A 18 0.31 -14.60 -9.85
CA PHE A 18 -0.71 -14.65 -8.80
C PHE A 18 -1.78 -15.71 -9.07
N SER A 19 -2.40 -16.20 -8.00
CA SER A 19 -3.60 -17.04 -8.07
C SER A 19 -4.80 -16.27 -8.58
N GLU A 20 -5.93 -16.93 -8.82
CA GLU A 20 -7.20 -16.21 -9.01
C GLU A 20 -7.53 -15.39 -7.75
N PRO A 21 -7.96 -14.13 -7.87
CA PRO A 21 -8.33 -13.33 -6.71
C PRO A 21 -9.59 -13.89 -6.06
N LYS A 22 -9.63 -13.88 -4.73
CA LYS A 22 -10.79 -14.31 -3.94
C LYS A 22 -11.53 -13.08 -3.45
N HIS A 23 -12.83 -13.01 -3.73
CA HIS A 23 -13.69 -11.96 -3.21
C HIS A 23 -14.56 -12.51 -2.07
N THR A 24 -14.61 -11.78 -0.96
CA THR A 24 -15.53 -12.04 0.14
C THR A 24 -16.26 -10.77 0.55
N GLU A 25 -17.47 -10.94 1.05
CA GLU A 25 -18.30 -9.87 1.59
C GLU A 25 -18.58 -10.16 3.06
N LYS A 26 -18.39 -9.15 3.91
CA LYS A 26 -18.64 -9.24 5.35
C LYS A 26 -19.57 -8.12 5.76
N ASN A 27 -20.69 -8.47 6.39
CA ASN A 27 -21.53 -7.47 7.05
C ASN A 27 -20.82 -7.02 8.33
N ILE A 28 -20.79 -5.71 8.55
CA ILE A 28 -20.18 -5.12 9.75
C ILE A 28 -21.19 -5.16 10.90
N GLU A 29 -20.79 -5.74 12.03
CA GLU A 29 -21.69 -5.88 13.18
C GLU A 29 -22.01 -4.50 13.77
N GLY A 30 -23.30 -4.16 13.84
CA GLY A 30 -23.76 -2.89 14.40
C GLY A 30 -24.05 -1.80 13.37
N GLU A 31 -23.77 -2.05 12.09
CA GLU A 31 -24.09 -1.13 10.99
C GLU A 31 -25.15 -1.75 10.07
N GLU A 32 -26.29 -1.06 9.91
CA GLU A 32 -27.33 -1.50 8.96
C GLU A 32 -26.87 -1.20 7.53
N ASP A 33 -26.95 -2.21 6.66
CA ASP A 33 -26.62 -2.11 5.23
C ASP A 33 -25.16 -1.73 4.89
N CYS A 34 -24.20 -1.92 5.83
CA CYS A 34 -22.77 -1.80 5.54
C CYS A 34 -22.15 -3.15 5.16
N VAL A 35 -21.57 -3.21 3.95
CA VAL A 35 -20.84 -4.37 3.43
C VAL A 35 -19.38 -4.00 3.23
N LEU A 36 -18.51 -4.71 3.94
CA LEU A 36 -17.07 -4.69 3.69
C LEU A 36 -16.75 -5.70 2.59
N HIS A 37 -16.17 -5.23 1.50
CA HIS A 37 -15.66 -6.06 0.44
C HIS A 37 -14.16 -6.31 0.67
N GLU A 38 -13.77 -7.58 0.61
CA GLU A 38 -12.37 -8.00 0.71
C GLU A 38 -11.97 -8.75 -0.57
N ILE A 39 -10.91 -8.31 -1.24
CA ILE A 39 -10.32 -9.00 -2.38
C ILE A 39 -8.90 -9.45 -2.01
N GLU A 40 -8.68 -10.76 -1.93
CA GLU A 40 -7.37 -11.35 -1.64
C GLU A 40 -6.70 -11.83 -2.93
N TRP A 41 -5.45 -11.41 -3.14
CA TRP A 41 -4.61 -11.84 -4.25
C TRP A 41 -3.24 -12.31 -3.75
N THR A 42 -2.94 -13.59 -3.94
CA THR A 42 -1.71 -14.21 -3.42
C THR A 42 -0.85 -14.72 -4.57
N THR A 43 0.47 -14.62 -4.45
CA THR A 43 1.39 -15.23 -5.40
C THR A 43 1.27 -16.75 -5.39
N VAL A 44 1.55 -17.42 -6.51
CA VAL A 44 1.40 -18.88 -6.63
C VAL A 44 2.29 -19.64 -5.62
N ASP A 45 3.42 -19.05 -5.23
CA ASP A 45 4.32 -19.59 -4.21
C ASP A 45 3.90 -19.26 -2.76
N GLY A 46 2.87 -18.43 -2.56
CA GLY A 46 2.34 -18.04 -1.27
C GLY A 46 3.19 -17.02 -0.50
N ILE A 47 4.26 -16.49 -1.11
CA ILE A 47 5.20 -15.59 -0.43
C ILE A 47 4.62 -14.19 -0.24
N PHE A 48 3.76 -13.74 -1.15
CA PHE A 48 3.23 -12.39 -1.12
C PHE A 48 1.71 -12.41 -1.29
N THR A 49 0.98 -11.73 -0.41
CA THR A 49 -0.46 -11.54 -0.47
C THR A 49 -0.80 -10.06 -0.40
N LEU A 50 -1.75 -9.64 -1.23
CA LEU A 50 -2.45 -8.37 -1.12
C LEU A 50 -3.90 -8.62 -0.75
N LYS A 51 -4.41 -7.91 0.26
CA LYS A 51 -5.83 -7.91 0.61
C LYS A 51 -6.36 -6.51 0.46
N PHE A 52 -7.30 -6.27 -0.46
CA PHE A 52 -7.94 -4.98 -0.63
C PHE A 52 -9.25 -4.96 0.15
N TYR A 53 -9.51 -3.85 0.85
CA TYR A 53 -10.70 -3.60 1.64
C TYR A 53 -11.34 -2.30 1.18
N PHE A 54 -12.64 -2.36 0.88
CA PHE A 54 -13.43 -1.18 0.54
C PHE A 54 -14.88 -1.36 0.98
N THR A 55 -15.57 -0.23 1.13
CA THR A 55 -16.91 -0.15 1.70
C THR A 55 -17.70 0.97 1.01
N GLU A 56 -19.03 0.92 1.09
CA GLU A 56 -19.92 1.97 0.57
C GLU A 56 -20.24 3.06 1.61
N THR A 57 -19.91 2.81 2.89
CA THR A 57 -20.17 3.71 4.01
C THR A 57 -18.92 3.86 4.88
N PHE A 58 -18.84 4.94 5.67
CA PHE A 58 -17.79 5.06 6.69
C PHE A 58 -17.85 3.85 7.61
N THR A 59 -16.74 3.12 7.72
CA THR A 59 -16.68 1.83 8.42
C THR A 59 -15.45 1.77 9.30
N GLU A 60 -15.58 1.36 10.56
CA GLU A 60 -14.41 1.11 11.40
C GLU A 60 -13.83 -0.30 11.15
N ILE A 61 -12.53 -0.37 10.82
CA ILE A 61 -11.78 -1.61 10.59
C ILE A 61 -10.45 -1.51 11.31
N GLY A 62 -10.18 -2.43 12.24
CA GLY A 62 -8.88 -2.46 12.94
C GLY A 62 -8.60 -1.25 13.85
N GLY A 63 -9.62 -0.44 14.16
CA GLY A 63 -9.47 0.82 14.92
C GLY A 63 -9.26 2.05 14.04
N GLU A 64 -9.32 1.90 12.72
CA GLU A 64 -9.27 2.99 11.74
C GLU A 64 -10.63 3.16 11.08
N THR A 65 -10.94 4.37 10.65
CA THR A 65 -12.12 4.64 9.83
C THR A 65 -11.75 4.56 8.36
N LEU A 66 -12.37 3.63 7.63
CA LEU A 66 -12.27 3.55 6.18
C LEU A 66 -13.43 4.32 5.55
N THR A 67 -13.12 5.31 4.72
CA THR A 67 -14.15 6.07 4.00
C THR A 67 -14.55 5.38 2.69
N PRO A 68 -15.72 5.70 2.12
CA PRO A 68 -16.13 5.14 0.82
C PRO A 68 -15.24 5.55 -0.37
N THR A 69 -14.33 6.50 -0.17
CA THR A 69 -13.38 7.00 -1.17
C THR A 69 -11.99 6.40 -1.04
N GLU A 70 -11.82 5.48 -0.11
CA GLU A 70 -10.57 4.80 0.18
C GLU A 70 -10.65 3.31 -0.12
N VAL A 71 -9.48 2.78 -0.43
CA VAL A 71 -9.20 1.36 -0.38
C VAL A 71 -8.03 1.19 0.57
N LYS A 72 -8.27 0.49 1.67
CA LYS A 72 -7.20 -0.05 2.51
C LYS A 72 -6.68 -1.31 1.85
N PHE A 73 -5.38 -1.55 1.91
CA PHE A 73 -4.87 -2.86 1.54
C PHE A 73 -3.78 -3.34 2.46
N ASP A 74 -3.83 -4.63 2.79
CA ASP A 74 -2.80 -5.27 3.60
C ASP A 74 -1.81 -5.95 2.66
N ILE A 75 -0.53 -5.66 2.88
CA ILE A 75 0.60 -6.35 2.29
C ILE A 75 1.05 -7.41 3.29
N GLU A 76 1.01 -8.67 2.88
CA GLU A 76 1.57 -9.77 3.67
C GLU A 76 2.74 -10.41 2.94
N ILE A 77 3.89 -10.52 3.61
CA ILE A 77 5.07 -11.23 3.12
C ILE A 77 5.36 -12.39 4.05
N ASN A 78 5.26 -13.61 3.52
CA ASN A 78 5.31 -14.86 4.27
C ASN A 78 6.50 -15.73 3.85
N ASP A 79 7.24 -16.24 4.83
CA ASP A 79 8.33 -17.22 4.68
C ASP A 79 9.35 -16.88 3.59
N PHE A 80 9.64 -15.58 3.45
CA PHE A 80 10.52 -15.09 2.39
C PHE A 80 11.96 -15.64 2.55
N ASN A 81 12.49 -16.25 1.47
CA ASN A 81 13.77 -16.95 1.53
C ASN A 81 14.98 -16.01 1.38
N TYR A 82 15.44 -15.43 2.48
CA TYR A 82 16.63 -14.58 2.49
C TYR A 82 17.93 -15.34 2.19
N LEU A 83 18.65 -14.94 1.13
CA LEU A 83 19.96 -15.51 0.78
C LEU A 83 21.11 -15.09 1.70
N ASN A 84 20.91 -14.07 2.54
CA ASN A 84 21.92 -13.56 3.47
C ASN A 84 21.33 -13.35 4.86
N ALA A 85 22.10 -13.61 5.91
CA ALA A 85 21.65 -13.41 7.29
C ALA A 85 21.51 -11.91 7.67
N ALA A 86 22.29 -11.04 7.02
CA ALA A 86 22.34 -9.61 7.30
C ALA A 86 21.54 -8.75 6.30
N SER A 87 20.70 -9.38 5.48
CA SER A 87 19.88 -8.67 4.50
C SER A 87 18.54 -8.21 5.06
N LYS A 88 17.98 -7.17 4.42
CA LYS A 88 16.65 -6.63 4.68
C LYS A 88 15.80 -6.64 3.42
N LEU A 89 14.51 -6.39 3.58
CA LEU A 89 13.51 -6.42 2.51
C LEU A 89 13.01 -5.01 2.19
N ALA A 90 12.82 -4.73 0.90
CA ALA A 90 12.26 -3.48 0.40
C ALA A 90 11.19 -3.87 -0.59
N LEU A 91 10.00 -3.36 -0.35
CA LEU A 91 8.94 -3.42 -1.33
C LEU A 91 9.06 -2.18 -2.21
N MET A 92 9.32 -2.41 -3.49
CA MET A 92 9.28 -1.37 -4.50
C MET A 92 7.84 -1.17 -4.92
N LEU A 93 7.37 0.07 -4.78
CA LEU A 93 6.10 0.53 -5.30
C LEU A 93 6.40 1.46 -6.47
N VAL A 94 5.63 1.31 -7.54
CA VAL A 94 5.59 2.26 -8.67
C VAL A 94 4.23 2.95 -8.57
N LEU A 95 4.25 4.27 -8.73
CA LEU A 95 3.11 5.17 -8.63
C LEU A 95 3.03 5.93 -9.97
N GLU A 96 1.90 5.80 -10.67
CA GLU A 96 1.65 6.41 -11.97
C GLU A 96 0.69 7.60 -11.82
N SER A 97 1.10 8.78 -12.29
CA SER A 97 0.28 10.00 -12.25
C SER A 97 0.70 11.03 -13.30
N GLU A 98 -0.28 11.71 -13.90
CA GLU A 98 -0.03 12.86 -14.80
C GLU A 98 0.52 14.10 -14.05
N ASN A 99 0.42 14.13 -12.72
CA ASN A 99 0.90 15.22 -11.86
C ASN A 99 2.00 14.73 -10.92
N ASP A 100 2.89 15.64 -10.51
CA ASP A 100 3.91 15.38 -9.50
C ASP A 100 3.28 15.08 -8.13
N TYR A 101 3.88 14.14 -7.41
CA TYR A 101 3.50 13.81 -6.03
C TYR A 101 4.13 14.80 -5.04
N GLU A 102 3.39 15.09 -3.98
CA GLU A 102 3.82 15.84 -2.80
C GLU A 102 3.90 14.85 -1.61
N GLU A 103 5.03 14.81 -0.91
CA GLU A 103 5.20 13.97 0.30
C GLU A 103 4.60 14.70 1.51
N ASP A 104 3.77 13.98 2.28
CA ASP A 104 3.03 14.51 3.42
C ASP A 104 3.40 13.74 4.70
N ASP A 105 3.97 14.45 5.69
CA ASP A 105 4.33 13.90 7.00
C ASP A 105 3.12 13.74 7.94
N ASP A 106 2.07 14.53 7.70
CA ASP A 106 0.78 14.55 8.40
C ASP A 106 -0.33 14.38 7.35
N THR A 107 -1.16 13.34 7.47
CA THR A 107 -2.19 12.99 6.46
C THR A 107 -3.57 13.58 6.79
N GLU A 108 -4.45 13.75 5.78
CA GLU A 108 -5.84 14.20 6.00
C GLU A 108 -6.61 13.27 6.96
N ASP A 109 -6.36 11.96 6.89
CA ASP A 109 -6.96 10.98 7.79
C ASP A 109 -6.51 11.16 9.24
N GLU A 110 -5.27 11.59 9.48
CA GLU A 110 -4.80 11.94 10.83
C GLU A 110 -5.43 13.25 11.32
N GLU A 111 -5.61 14.23 10.45
CA GLU A 111 -6.26 15.50 10.79
C GLU A 111 -7.75 15.31 11.16
N GLU A 112 -8.45 14.43 10.44
CA GLU A 112 -9.86 14.09 10.67
C GLU A 112 -10.05 13.03 11.77
N GLY A 113 -8.97 12.41 12.23
CA GLY A 113 -8.99 11.37 13.27
C GLY A 113 -9.50 10.00 12.80
N TYR A 114 -9.39 9.73 11.49
CA TYR A 114 -9.69 8.44 10.88
C TYR A 114 -8.53 7.45 11.03
N SER A 115 -7.30 7.94 11.16
CA SER A 115 -6.11 7.13 11.38
C SER A 115 -5.06 7.86 12.24
N GLU A 116 -3.99 7.15 12.59
CA GLU A 116 -2.84 7.66 13.35
C GLU A 116 -1.54 7.04 12.81
N ASP A 117 -0.43 7.79 12.87
CA ASP A 117 0.93 7.33 12.55
C ASP A 117 1.11 6.94 11.08
N GLU A 118 0.65 7.82 10.18
CA GLU A 118 0.74 7.65 8.73
C GLU A 118 1.72 8.62 8.08
N GLU A 119 2.29 8.19 6.97
CA GLU A 119 3.05 9.00 6.03
C GLU A 119 2.40 8.84 4.66
N GLY A 120 2.51 9.85 3.80
CA GLY A 120 1.76 9.86 2.55
C GLY A 120 2.50 10.47 1.36
N ALA A 121 1.98 10.15 0.19
CA ALA A 121 2.23 10.84 -1.06
C ALA A 121 0.88 11.21 -1.67
N SER A 122 0.68 12.48 -1.99
CA SER A 122 -0.55 13.00 -2.57
C SER A 122 -0.32 13.65 -3.93
N ILE A 123 -1.35 13.69 -4.76
CA ILE A 123 -1.39 14.45 -6.00
C ILE A 123 -2.56 15.41 -5.95
N ASN A 124 -2.33 16.65 -6.35
CA ASN A 124 -3.35 17.69 -6.35
C ASN A 124 -3.76 18.02 -7.79
N SER A 125 -5.06 17.95 -8.10
CA SER A 125 -5.61 18.35 -9.40
C SER A 125 -6.81 19.29 -9.24
N ASP A 126 -7.21 19.96 -10.32
CA ASP A 126 -8.39 20.83 -10.33
C ASP A 126 -9.71 20.08 -9.97
N ASN A 127 -9.73 18.74 -10.12
CA ASN A 127 -10.92 17.91 -9.96
C ASN A 127 -10.92 17.05 -8.68
N GLY A 128 -9.92 17.20 -7.82
CA GLY A 128 -9.75 16.41 -6.59
C GLY A 128 -8.30 16.03 -6.38
N SER A 129 -8.03 15.45 -5.21
CA SER A 129 -6.69 15.00 -4.83
C SER A 129 -6.67 13.49 -4.66
N GLY A 130 -5.66 12.84 -5.20
CA GLY A 130 -5.41 11.42 -4.97
C GLY A 130 -4.34 11.25 -3.90
N PHE A 131 -4.39 10.19 -3.11
CA PHE A 131 -3.35 9.94 -2.12
C PHE A 131 -3.02 8.46 -2.02
N PHE A 132 -1.78 8.18 -1.64
CA PHE A 132 -1.31 6.90 -1.14
C PHE A 132 -0.67 7.15 0.22
N THR A 133 -1.18 6.51 1.27
CA THR A 133 -0.64 6.60 2.63
C THR A 133 -0.23 5.23 3.14
N TRP A 134 0.66 5.21 4.12
CA TRP A 134 1.11 4.00 4.78
C TRP A 134 1.38 4.26 6.25
N LYS A 135 1.21 3.21 7.06
CA LYS A 135 1.63 3.25 8.46
C LYS A 135 3.14 3.37 8.55
N LYS A 136 3.62 4.22 9.47
CA LYS A 136 5.04 4.32 9.81
C LYS A 136 5.57 3.06 10.50
N THR A 137 4.70 2.09 10.80
CA THR A 137 5.05 0.79 11.41
C THR A 137 4.38 -0.38 10.70
N ALA A 138 5.00 -1.56 10.80
CA ALA A 138 4.48 -2.84 10.33
C ALA A 138 4.60 -3.90 11.44
N GLU A 139 3.75 -4.92 11.40
CA GLU A 139 3.90 -6.09 12.26
C GLU A 139 4.90 -7.06 11.62
N ILE A 140 5.99 -7.36 12.32
CA ILE A 140 7.03 -8.29 11.88
C ILE A 140 7.18 -9.38 12.93
N ASP A 141 6.85 -10.62 12.58
CA ASP A 141 6.84 -11.77 13.49
C ASP A 141 6.04 -11.51 14.80
N GLY A 142 4.97 -10.72 14.72
CA GLY A 142 4.12 -10.30 15.85
C GLY A 142 4.66 -9.11 16.66
N GLU A 143 5.76 -8.48 16.25
CA GLU A 143 6.31 -7.27 16.87
C GLU A 143 6.14 -6.05 15.95
N THR A 144 5.56 -4.97 16.48
CA THR A 144 5.47 -3.67 15.78
C THR A 144 6.85 -3.07 15.58
N THR A 145 7.20 -2.81 14.32
CA THR A 145 8.52 -2.31 13.90
C THR A 145 8.38 -1.16 12.92
N ASP A 146 9.25 -0.15 13.02
CA ASP A 146 9.27 1.00 12.11
C ASP A 146 9.49 0.57 10.65
N VAL A 147 8.67 1.11 9.75
CA VAL A 147 8.82 1.04 8.30
C VAL A 147 9.51 2.32 7.84
N LEU A 148 10.56 2.19 7.04
CA LEU A 148 11.22 3.37 6.46
C LEU A 148 10.84 3.49 4.99
N ALA A 149 10.14 4.54 4.60
CA ALA A 149 9.91 4.87 3.20
C ALA A 149 11.13 5.59 2.61
N SER A 150 11.45 5.35 1.33
CA SER A 150 12.38 6.22 0.61
C SER A 150 11.67 7.44 0.09
N GLU A 151 12.44 8.49 -0.21
CA GLU A 151 11.97 9.58 -1.09
C GLU A 151 11.42 9.00 -2.40
N LEU A 152 10.47 9.70 -3.01
CA LEU A 152 9.99 9.42 -4.35
C LEU A 152 11.08 9.69 -5.38
N LEU A 153 11.33 8.71 -6.24
CA LEU A 153 12.36 8.75 -7.28
C LEU A 153 11.71 8.55 -8.65
N PRO A 154 12.18 9.22 -9.71
CA PRO A 154 11.73 8.92 -11.06
C PRO A 154 11.89 7.43 -11.40
N TRP A 155 10.89 6.84 -12.04
CA TRP A 155 11.03 5.55 -12.69
C TRP A 155 11.79 5.74 -14.01
N GLU A 156 12.73 4.84 -14.32
CA GLU A 156 13.62 5.07 -15.48
C GLU A 156 12.96 4.68 -16.82
N GLU A 157 11.81 3.99 -16.77
CA GLU A 157 11.16 3.46 -17.98
C GLU A 157 10.09 4.40 -18.53
N GLU A 158 9.41 5.18 -17.68
CA GLU A 158 8.26 6.04 -18.05
C GLU A 158 8.36 7.42 -17.34
N ASP A 159 8.00 8.51 -18.05
CA ASP A 159 8.23 9.90 -17.60
C ASP A 159 7.21 10.36 -16.52
N ASP A 160 6.09 9.66 -16.39
CA ASP A 160 4.94 9.90 -15.50
C ASP A 160 4.84 8.85 -14.37
N GLU A 161 5.86 8.02 -14.22
CA GLU A 161 5.98 7.05 -13.15
C GLU A 161 7.05 7.48 -12.13
N GLN A 162 6.69 7.40 -10.85
CA GLN A 162 7.61 7.53 -9.73
C GLN A 162 7.66 6.20 -8.97
N LYS A 163 8.78 5.92 -8.33
CA LYS A 163 8.95 4.76 -7.47
C LYS A 163 9.36 5.17 -6.07
N MET A 164 8.96 4.35 -5.11
CA MET A 164 9.43 4.41 -3.73
C MET A 164 9.71 3.01 -3.19
N TYR A 165 10.41 2.97 -2.06
CA TYR A 165 10.73 1.73 -1.36
C TYR A 165 10.23 1.79 0.07
N LEU A 166 9.32 0.87 0.43
CA LEU A 166 8.99 0.60 1.82
C LEU A 166 9.96 -0.44 2.38
N ASN A 167 10.71 -0.08 3.42
CA ASN A 167 11.81 -0.89 3.93
C ASN A 167 11.42 -1.55 5.24
N TYR A 168 11.58 -2.87 5.31
CA TYR A 168 11.25 -3.68 6.46
C TYR A 168 12.50 -4.28 7.10
N GLU A 169 12.44 -4.49 8.41
CA GLU A 169 13.35 -5.43 9.05
C GLU A 169 13.10 -6.85 8.55
N ARG A 170 14.02 -7.76 8.88
CA ARG A 170 13.88 -9.17 8.51
C ARG A 170 12.84 -9.83 9.41
N GLY A 171 11.87 -10.50 8.81
CA GLY A 171 10.92 -11.39 9.50
C GLY A 171 10.53 -12.60 8.66
N ALA A 172 9.89 -13.58 9.28
CA ALA A 172 9.20 -14.66 8.57
C ALA A 172 7.80 -14.23 8.13
N GLU A 173 7.14 -13.38 8.91
CA GLU A 173 5.83 -12.80 8.61
C GLU A 173 5.94 -11.28 8.72
N ILE A 174 5.56 -10.55 7.66
CA ILE A 174 5.50 -9.09 7.64
C ILE A 174 4.09 -8.71 7.19
N VAL A 175 3.38 -7.93 7.99
CA VAL A 175 2.06 -7.37 7.66
C VAL A 175 2.14 -5.84 7.72
N HIS A 176 1.69 -5.18 6.66
CA HIS A 176 1.71 -3.73 6.54
C HIS A 176 0.47 -3.20 5.83
N ASP A 177 0.02 -2.03 6.24
CA ASP A 177 -1.38 -1.62 6.08
C ASP A 177 -1.51 -0.27 5.35
N PRO A 178 -1.06 -0.13 4.10
CA PRO A 178 -1.28 1.10 3.33
C PRO A 178 -2.74 1.35 2.92
N LYS A 179 -2.99 2.59 2.49
CA LYS A 179 -4.25 3.05 1.91
C LYS A 179 -3.99 3.82 0.62
N ILE A 180 -4.99 3.81 -0.25
CA ILE A 180 -5.07 4.65 -1.43
C ILE A 180 -6.48 5.22 -1.53
N GLY A 181 -6.61 6.47 -1.92
CA GLY A 181 -7.91 7.11 -1.95
C GLY A 181 -7.94 8.41 -2.74
N ILE A 182 -9.12 9.03 -2.70
CA ILE A 182 -9.37 10.33 -3.29
C ILE A 182 -9.93 11.24 -2.19
N SER A 183 -9.28 12.37 -1.96
CA SER A 183 -9.77 13.40 -1.04
C SER A 183 -10.33 14.62 -1.76
N GLY A 184 -11.08 15.44 -1.02
CA GLY A 184 -11.77 16.62 -1.54
C GLY A 184 -12.95 16.34 -2.48
N ALA A 185 -13.20 15.07 -2.83
CA ALA A 185 -14.37 14.69 -3.61
C ALA A 185 -15.62 14.77 -2.71
N ILE A 186 -16.49 15.76 -2.94
CA ILE A 186 -17.82 15.79 -2.33
C ILE A 186 -18.66 14.67 -2.98
N LEU A 187 -18.47 13.44 -2.52
CA LEU A 187 -19.30 12.33 -2.96
C LEU A 187 -20.58 12.35 -2.15
N ARG A 188 -21.70 12.58 -2.85
CA ARG A 188 -23.01 12.40 -2.23
C ARG A 188 -23.17 10.90 -1.98
N PRO A 189 -23.49 10.47 -0.74
CA PRO A 189 -23.65 9.05 -0.38
C PRO A 189 -24.54 8.29 -1.37
N ASP A 190 -25.60 8.96 -1.86
CA ASP A 190 -26.59 8.37 -2.77
C ASP A 190 -26.08 8.13 -4.22
N THR A 191 -24.83 8.48 -4.55
CA THR A 191 -24.31 8.46 -5.94
C THR A 191 -23.08 7.60 -6.18
N LEU A 192 -22.53 6.97 -5.13
CA LEU A 192 -21.48 5.97 -5.28
C LEU A 192 -22.09 4.70 -5.89
N SER A 193 -22.22 4.70 -7.22
CA SER A 193 -22.60 3.48 -7.92
C SER A 193 -21.49 2.44 -7.78
N PRO A 194 -21.79 1.13 -7.78
CA PRO A 194 -20.78 0.06 -7.84
C PRO A 194 -19.77 0.21 -9.00
N LEU A 195 -20.11 1.01 -10.02
CA LEU A 195 -19.23 1.36 -11.13
C LEU A 195 -18.10 2.32 -10.72
N LEU A 196 -18.32 3.23 -9.76
CA LEU A 196 -17.28 4.13 -9.23
C LEU A 196 -16.28 3.34 -8.37
N ILE A 197 -16.77 2.44 -7.53
CA ILE A 197 -15.93 1.50 -6.76
C ILE A 197 -15.14 0.61 -7.71
N GLY A 198 -15.79 0.08 -8.76
CA GLY A 198 -15.12 -0.68 -9.81
C GLY A 198 -14.04 0.11 -10.57
N LEU A 199 -14.21 1.43 -10.75
CA LEU A 199 -13.20 2.30 -11.36
C LEU A 199 -12.05 2.60 -10.41
N ILE A 200 -12.31 2.77 -9.10
CA ILE A 200 -11.26 2.93 -8.08
C ILE A 200 -10.41 1.65 -8.04
N VAL A 201 -11.04 0.48 -7.93
CA VAL A 201 -10.33 -0.81 -7.93
C VAL A 201 -9.58 -1.06 -9.24
N ALA A 202 -10.17 -0.75 -10.40
CA ALA A 202 -9.50 -0.90 -11.70
C ALA A 202 -8.33 0.08 -11.88
N GLY A 203 -8.45 1.31 -11.36
CA GLY A 203 -7.37 2.30 -11.34
C GLY A 203 -6.22 1.85 -10.46
N ILE A 204 -6.49 1.31 -9.27
CA ILE A 204 -5.49 0.78 -8.33
C ILE A 204 -4.70 -0.37 -8.96
N ILE A 205 -5.35 -1.27 -9.70
CA ILE A 205 -4.67 -2.37 -10.42
C ILE A 205 -3.76 -1.81 -11.54
N GLY A 206 -4.09 -0.66 -12.13
CA GLY A 206 -3.23 0.05 -13.07
C GLY A 206 -2.00 0.68 -12.41
N VAL A 207 -2.19 1.35 -11.27
CA VAL A 207 -1.12 2.03 -10.50
C VAL A 207 -0.04 1.04 -10.03
N PHE A 208 -0.40 -0.22 -9.72
CA PHE A 208 0.58 -1.26 -9.38
C PHE A 208 1.10 -2.04 -10.60
N ALA A 209 1.56 -1.35 -11.63
CA ALA A 209 2.08 -1.97 -12.87
C ALA A 209 3.29 -2.90 -12.62
N ALA A 210 4.09 -2.65 -11.57
CA ALA A 210 5.17 -3.54 -11.15
C ALA A 210 5.47 -3.45 -9.64
N ILE A 211 5.08 -4.49 -8.89
CA ILE A 211 5.54 -4.66 -7.51
C ILE A 211 6.76 -5.60 -7.52
N GLY A 212 7.87 -5.11 -6.98
CA GLY A 212 9.12 -5.87 -6.87
C GLY A 212 9.59 -5.95 -5.43
N VAL A 213 10.00 -7.14 -4.99
CA VAL A 213 10.68 -7.31 -3.70
C VAL A 213 12.18 -7.27 -3.93
N ILE A 214 12.84 -6.25 -3.39
CA ILE A 214 14.29 -6.09 -3.46
C ILE A 214 14.91 -6.45 -2.11
N ILE A 215 15.88 -7.36 -2.13
CA ILE A 215 16.75 -7.63 -0.99
C ILE A 215 18.05 -6.87 -1.16
N TRP A 216 18.49 -6.19 -0.11
CA TRP A 216 19.85 -5.63 -0.08
C TRP A 216 20.60 -5.94 1.21
N LYS A 217 21.91 -5.73 1.12
CA LYS A 217 22.81 -5.69 2.27
C LYS A 217 23.32 -4.26 2.46
N LYS A 218 23.20 -3.74 3.68
CA LYS A 218 23.82 -2.47 4.06
C LYS A 218 25.35 -2.59 4.01
N ARG A 219 26.02 -1.63 3.36
CA ARG A 219 27.48 -1.63 3.25
C ARG A 219 28.13 -1.35 4.61
N ASP A 220 29.04 -2.22 5.05
CA ASP A 220 29.89 -1.96 6.22
C ASP A 220 30.83 -0.79 5.89
N ILE A 221 30.62 0.37 6.52
CA ILE A 221 31.60 1.46 6.50
C ILE A 221 32.68 1.08 7.51
N ARG A 222 33.77 0.48 7.01
CA ARG A 222 35.01 0.29 7.77
C ARG A 222 36.03 1.38 7.46
#